data_AF-A0A4R6QDV1-F1
#
_entry.id   AF-A0A4R6QDV1-F1
#
_cell.length_a   1.000
_cell.length_b   1.000
_cell.length_c   1.000
_cell.angle_alpha   90.00
_cell.angle_beta   90.00
_cell.angle_gamma   90.00
#
_symmetry.space_group_name_H-M   'P 1'
#
loop_
_entity.id
_entity.type
_entity.pdbx_description
1 polymer ?
#
loop_
_entity_poly.entity_id
_entity_poly.type
_entity_poly.pdbx_seq_one_letter_code
_entity_poly.pdbx_strand_id
1 'polypeptide(L)'
;MELHFSRSQKSGLMGGVKFILEAKVGLNDAEQGFVKKYKLADTLLYEKGADKIDAATGAMSLIAARFMQMRVTVNDLVLGRTFECKDIIEIMAVQGQLKEATDLFHKILTAASTFEGEEVIRFA
;
A
#
# COMPACT_ATOMS: atom_id res chain seq x y z
N MET A 1 -8.98 -5.95 11.06
CA MET A 1 -8.08 -5.88 9.89
C MET A 1 -6.64 -6.20 10.28
N GLU A 2 -5.93 -6.99 9.46
CA GLU A 2 -4.53 -7.38 9.67
C GLU A 2 -3.68 -7.11 8.41
N LEU A 3 -2.47 -6.57 8.56
CA LEU A 3 -1.51 -6.40 7.45
C LEU A 3 -0.48 -7.52 7.47
N HIS A 4 -0.47 -8.33 6.41
CA HIS A 4 0.46 -9.43 6.24
C HIS A 4 1.55 -9.06 5.24
N PHE A 5 2.80 -9.42 5.59
CA PHE A 5 3.94 -9.32 4.70
C PHE A 5 4.59 -10.69 4.53
N SER A 6 4.87 -11.06 3.28
CA SER A 6 5.75 -12.18 2.93
C SER A 6 6.97 -11.65 2.19
N ARG A 7 8.16 -12.15 2.53
CA ARG A 7 9.42 -11.70 1.95
C ARG A 7 10.15 -12.90 1.36
N SER A 8 10.69 -12.76 0.16
CA SER A 8 11.52 -13.79 -0.46
C SER A 8 12.64 -13.18 -1.30
N GLN A 9 13.60 -14.02 -1.69
CA GLN A 9 14.68 -13.67 -2.60
C GLN A 9 14.66 -14.63 -3.78
N LYS A 10 14.81 -14.10 -5.00
CA LYS A 10 14.89 -14.89 -6.23
C LYS A 10 16.22 -14.65 -6.92
N SER A 11 16.93 -15.73 -7.25
CA SER A 11 18.12 -15.67 -8.10
C SER A 11 17.70 -15.38 -9.54
N GLY A 12 18.29 -14.36 -10.14
CA GLY A 12 18.11 -13.99 -11.54
C GLY A 12 19.01 -14.81 -12.47
N LEU A 13 18.60 -14.91 -13.74
CA LEU A 13 19.31 -15.64 -14.80
C LEU A 13 20.76 -15.18 -15.03
N MET A 14 21.13 -13.97 -14.60
CA MET A 14 22.49 -13.41 -14.70
C MET A 14 23.19 -13.26 -13.33
N GLY A 15 22.81 -14.05 -12.32
CA GLY A 15 23.47 -14.06 -11.00
C GLY A 15 23.07 -12.91 -10.06
N GLY A 16 22.20 -12.00 -10.49
CA GLY A 16 21.65 -10.94 -9.62
C GLY A 16 20.57 -11.48 -8.67
N VAL A 17 20.46 -10.94 -7.46
CA VAL A 17 19.40 -11.25 -6.50
C VAL A 17 18.28 -10.23 -6.64
N LYS A 18 17.03 -10.69 -6.73
CA LYS A 18 15.83 -9.86 -6.59
C LYS A 18 15.20 -10.09 -5.24
N PHE A 19 14.86 -9.01 -4.53
CA PHE A 19 14.09 -9.07 -3.30
C PHE A 19 12.63 -8.89 -3.63
N ILE A 20 11.77 -9.75 -3.08
CA ILE A 20 10.33 -9.74 -3.32
C ILE A 20 9.63 -9.50 -2.00
N LEU A 21 8.73 -8.52 -1.98
CA LEU A 21 7.80 -8.26 -0.90
C LEU A 21 6.38 -8.48 -1.40
N GLU A 22 5.64 -9.38 -0.79
CA GLU A 22 4.20 -9.52 -0.98
C GLU A 22 3.50 -8.91 0.22
N ALA A 23 2.46 -8.12 -0.02
CA ALA A 23 1.65 -7.50 1.02
C ALA A 23 0.18 -7.75 0.76
N LYS A 24 -0.57 -8.08 1.81
CA LYS A 24 -2.01 -8.29 1.75
C LYS A 24 -2.66 -7.88 3.06
N VAL A 25 -3.87 -7.34 2.98
CA VAL A 25 -4.72 -7.06 4.13
C VAL A 25 -5.77 -8.15 4.29
N GLY A 26 -5.85 -8.71 5.49
CA GLY A 26 -6.95 -9.56 5.94
C GLY A 26 -8.08 -8.70 6.51
N LEU A 27 -9.29 -8.87 6.00
CA LEU A 27 -10.51 -8.24 6.50
C LEU A 27 -11.42 -9.27 7.13
N ASN A 28 -12.12 -8.90 8.21
CA ASN A 28 -13.25 -9.67 8.69
C ASN A 28 -14.52 -9.43 7.82
N ASP A 29 -15.58 -10.19 8.07
CA ASP A 29 -16.81 -10.12 7.26
C ASP A 29 -17.47 -8.73 7.27
N ALA A 30 -17.47 -8.03 8.40
CA ALA A 30 -18.04 -6.70 8.53
C ALA A 30 -17.24 -5.67 7.73
N GLU A 31 -15.91 -5.69 7.88
CA GLU A 31 -14.98 -4.84 7.13
C GLU A 31 -15.11 -5.07 5.62
N GLN A 32 -15.19 -6.33 5.19
CA GLN A 32 -15.41 -6.67 3.79
C GLN A 32 -16.79 -6.20 3.30
N GLY A 33 -17.80 -6.26 4.16
CA GLY A 33 -19.13 -5.67 3.93
C GLY A 33 -19.04 -4.17 3.66
N PHE A 34 -18.28 -3.41 4.46
CA PHE A 34 -18.09 -1.97 4.27
C PHE A 34 -17.40 -1.62 2.95
N VAL A 35 -16.35 -2.36 2.57
CA VAL A 35 -15.67 -2.16 1.27
C VAL A 35 -16.65 -2.27 0.10
N LYS A 36 -17.54 -3.28 0.14
CA LYS A 36 -18.57 -3.50 -0.88
C LYS A 36 -19.65 -2.42 -0.83
N LYS A 37 -20.20 -2.15 0.36
CA LYS A 37 -21.31 -1.20 0.59
C LYS A 37 -20.94 0.21 0.12
N TYR A 38 -19.76 0.68 0.50
CA TYR A 38 -19.30 2.04 0.22
C TYR A 38 -18.40 2.14 -1.04
N LYS A 39 -18.28 1.05 -1.82
CA LYS A 39 -17.51 1.00 -3.08
C LYS A 39 -16.06 1.49 -2.92
N LEU A 40 -15.42 1.07 -1.83
CA LEU A 40 -14.09 1.58 -1.44
C LEU A 40 -12.93 0.96 -2.24
N ALA A 41 -13.18 0.00 -3.14
CA ALA A 41 -12.14 -0.77 -3.82
C ALA A 41 -11.09 0.12 -4.51
N ASP A 42 -11.52 1.18 -5.20
CA ASP A 42 -10.62 2.07 -5.95
C ASP A 42 -10.13 3.27 -5.11
N THR A 43 -10.49 3.33 -3.83
CA THR A 43 -10.04 4.40 -2.92
C THR A 43 -8.52 4.36 -2.80
N LEU A 44 -7.91 5.51 -3.09
CA LEU A 44 -6.48 5.74 -2.98
C LEU A 44 -6.08 5.84 -1.49
N LEU A 45 -5.17 4.98 -1.06
CA LEU A 45 -4.67 4.92 0.31
C LEU A 45 -3.29 5.57 0.45
N TYR A 46 -2.49 5.54 -0.61
CA TYR A 46 -1.16 6.15 -0.63
C TYR A 46 -0.78 6.52 -2.04
N GLU A 47 -0.19 7.70 -2.20
CA GLU A 47 0.45 8.13 -3.44
C GLU A 47 1.70 8.92 -3.09
N LYS A 48 2.85 8.44 -3.54
CA LYS A 48 4.08 9.24 -3.56
C LYS A 48 4.23 9.86 -4.94
N GLY A 49 4.13 11.18 -5.02
CA GLY A 49 4.42 11.93 -6.23
C GLY A 49 5.90 11.82 -6.59
N ALA A 50 6.20 11.84 -7.89
CA ALA A 50 7.57 12.00 -8.35
C ALA A 50 8.04 13.40 -7.96
N ASP A 51 9.01 13.50 -7.05
CA ASP A 51 9.82 14.70 -6.98
C ASP A 51 10.42 14.91 -8.37
N LYS A 52 10.25 16.12 -8.90
CA LYS A 52 10.60 16.49 -10.27
C LYS A 52 11.99 15.94 -10.61
N ILE A 53 12.05 15.14 -11.68
CA ILE A 53 13.30 14.60 -12.21
C ILE A 53 14.25 15.77 -12.48
N ASP A 54 15.41 15.74 -11.84
CA ASP A 54 16.54 16.61 -12.19
C ASP A 54 17.03 16.16 -13.57
N ALA A 55 16.78 16.98 -14.60
CA ALA A 55 16.97 16.65 -16.01
C ALA A 55 18.44 16.38 -16.43
N ALA A 56 19.37 16.39 -15.48
CA ALA A 56 20.81 16.39 -15.71
C ALA A 56 21.42 15.00 -15.96
N THR A 57 20.79 13.89 -15.56
CA THR A 57 21.46 12.57 -15.56
C THR A 57 20.93 11.55 -16.58
N GLY A 58 19.79 11.80 -17.25
CA GLY A 58 19.35 11.09 -18.46
C GLY A 58 19.17 9.55 -18.39
N ALA A 59 19.51 8.89 -17.29
CA ALA A 59 19.48 7.44 -17.14
C ALA A 59 18.26 7.01 -16.31
N MET A 60 17.12 6.83 -16.98
CA MET A 60 15.93 6.25 -16.37
C MET A 60 16.09 4.73 -16.25
N SER A 61 16.43 4.25 -15.05
CA SER A 61 16.15 2.86 -14.71
C SER A 61 14.63 2.67 -14.65
N LEU A 62 14.09 1.77 -15.48
CA LEU A 62 12.65 1.41 -15.48
C LEU A 62 12.16 0.95 -14.10
N ILE A 63 13.06 0.51 -13.21
CA ILE A 63 12.76 0.15 -11.83
C ILE A 63 12.62 1.40 -10.95
N ALA A 64 13.53 2.38 -11.07
CA ALA A 64 13.44 3.64 -10.33
C ALA A 64 12.20 4.46 -10.74
N ALA A 65 11.81 4.42 -12.01
CA ALA A 65 10.59 5.04 -12.51
C ALA A 65 9.31 4.47 -11.83
N ARG A 66 9.32 3.18 -11.47
CA ARG A 66 8.19 2.52 -10.79
C ARG A 66 8.08 2.88 -9.31
N PHE A 67 9.20 3.17 -8.65
CA PHE A 67 9.23 3.63 -7.25
C PHE A 67 8.86 5.11 -7.08
N MET A 68 9.02 5.93 -8.13
CA MET A 68 8.59 7.34 -8.12
C MET A 68 7.07 7.53 -8.24
N GLN A 69 6.29 6.44 -8.31
CA GLN A 69 4.82 6.48 -8.46
C GLN A 69 4.17 5.37 -7.65
N MET A 70 4.59 5.17 -6.39
CA MET A 70 3.92 4.17 -5.56
C MET A 70 2.51 4.66 -5.23
N ARG A 71 1.54 4.16 -5.99
CA ARG A 71 0.10 4.35 -5.83
C ARG A 71 -0.49 3.07 -5.25
N VAL A 72 -1.16 3.13 -4.12
CA VAL A 72 -1.79 1.98 -3.44
C VAL A 72 -3.27 2.26 -3.23
N THR A 73 -4.12 1.37 -3.71
CA THR A 73 -5.57 1.38 -3.51
C THR A 73 -6.00 0.36 -2.47
N VAL A 74 -7.26 0.44 -2.01
CA VAL A 74 -7.86 -0.62 -1.18
C VAL A 74 -7.79 -1.98 -1.87
N ASN A 75 -8.13 -2.05 -3.15
CA ASN A 75 -8.15 -3.31 -3.90
C ASN A 75 -6.75 -3.96 -3.99
N ASP A 76 -5.70 -3.15 -4.18
CA ASP A 76 -4.31 -3.64 -4.17
C ASP A 76 -3.98 -4.38 -2.87
N LEU A 77 -4.42 -3.85 -1.72
CA LEU A 77 -4.16 -4.47 -0.43
C LEU A 77 -5.05 -5.68 -0.16
N VAL A 78 -6.33 -5.61 -0.53
CA VAL A 78 -7.29 -6.71 -0.28
C VAL A 78 -6.99 -7.94 -1.15
N LEU A 79 -6.67 -7.74 -2.43
CA LEU A 79 -6.29 -8.83 -3.33
C LEU A 79 -4.86 -9.30 -3.06
N GLY A 80 -4.03 -8.42 -2.54
CA GLY A 80 -2.61 -8.63 -2.33
C GLY A 80 -1.80 -8.12 -3.53
N ARG A 81 -0.63 -7.58 -3.24
CA ARG A 81 0.27 -7.00 -4.24
C ARG A 81 1.72 -7.41 -3.98
N THR A 82 2.44 -7.67 -5.07
CA THR A 82 3.88 -7.97 -5.05
C THR A 82 4.70 -6.75 -5.46
N PHE A 83 5.78 -6.52 -4.74
CA PHE A 83 6.76 -5.47 -4.95
C PHE A 83 8.13 -6.12 -5.20
N GLU A 84 8.80 -5.73 -6.28
CA GLU A 84 10.19 -6.07 -6.50
C GLU A 84 11.07 -4.96 -5.91
N CYS A 85 11.99 -5.34 -5.04
CA CYS A 85 12.92 -4.46 -4.35
C CYS A 85 14.36 -4.84 -4.72
N LYS A 86 15.27 -3.86 -4.70
CA LYS A 86 16.69 -3.99 -4.97
C LYS A 86 17.46 -4.58 -3.78
N ASP A 87 17.01 -4.27 -2.57
CA ASP A 87 17.65 -4.66 -1.32
C ASP A 87 16.66 -4.65 -0.16
N ILE A 88 17.14 -5.03 1.02
CA ILE A 88 16.35 -5.09 2.26
C ILE A 88 15.93 -3.68 2.73
N ILE A 89 16.74 -2.65 2.46
CA ILE A 89 16.42 -1.28 2.87
C ILE A 89 15.21 -0.77 2.10
N GLU A 90 15.11 -1.09 0.81
CA GLU A 90 13.94 -0.79 0.00
C GLU A 90 12.72 -1.60 0.44
N ILE A 91 12.87 -2.88 0.82
CA ILE A 91 11.78 -3.62 1.47
C ILE A 91 11.28 -2.85 2.70
N MET A 92 12.18 -2.42 3.59
CA MET A 92 11.79 -1.70 4.81
C MET A 92 11.06 -0.39 4.51
N ALA A 93 11.52 0.35 3.49
CA ALA A 93 10.86 1.58 3.05
C ALA A 93 9.44 1.31 2.54
N VAL A 94 9.26 0.34 1.64
CA VAL A 94 7.93 -0.06 1.13
C VAL A 94 7.03 -0.52 2.26
N GLN A 95 7.55 -1.30 3.22
CA GLN A 95 6.78 -1.72 4.38
C GLN A 95 6.32 -0.55 5.24
N GLY A 96 7.15 0.48 5.42
CA GLY A 96 6.76 1.72 6.11
C GLY A 96 5.58 2.40 5.42
N GLN A 97 5.68 2.59 4.11
CA GLN A 97 4.62 3.23 3.32
C GLN A 97 3.32 2.40 3.30
N LEU A 98 3.43 1.06 3.24
CA LEU A 98 2.26 0.18 3.29
C LEU A 98 1.59 0.18 4.67
N LYS A 99 2.35 0.39 5.75
CA LYS A 99 1.78 0.61 7.08
C LYS A 99 0.99 1.91 7.14
N GLU A 100 1.52 3.00 6.58
CA GLU A 100 0.80 4.28 6.48
C GLU A 100 -0.49 4.15 5.66
N ALA A 101 -0.41 3.51 4.50
CA ALA A 101 -1.57 3.23 3.65
C ALA A 101 -2.64 2.40 4.40
N THR A 102 -2.20 1.40 5.15
CA THR A 102 -3.09 0.52 5.91
C THR A 102 -3.69 1.21 7.13
N ASP A 103 -2.97 2.13 7.79
CA ASP A 103 -3.52 2.96 8.86
C ASP A 103 -4.65 3.87 8.35
N LEU A 104 -4.47 4.48 7.17
CA LEU A 104 -5.56 5.22 6.53
C LEU A 104 -6.75 4.31 6.19
N PHE A 105 -6.49 3.11 5.66
CA PHE A 105 -7.56 2.16 5.38
C PHE A 105 -8.33 1.75 6.64
N HIS A 106 -7.63 1.52 7.76
CA HIS A 106 -8.25 1.24 9.05
C HIS A 106 -9.19 2.37 9.47
N LYS A 107 -8.73 3.63 9.39
CA LYS A 107 -9.55 4.81 9.72
C LYS A 107 -10.81 4.89 8.85
N ILE A 108 -10.69 4.61 7.56
CA ILE A 108 -11.83 4.57 6.63
C ILE A 108 -12.84 3.49 7.06
N LEU A 109 -12.38 2.28 7.38
CA LEU A 109 -13.26 1.20 7.83
C LEU A 109 -13.93 1.51 9.17
N THR A 110 -13.22 2.14 10.10
CA THR A 110 -13.78 2.60 11.37
C THR A 110 -14.86 3.65 11.14
N ALA A 111 -14.61 4.66 10.30
CA ALA A 111 -15.62 5.65 9.94
C ALA A 111 -16.83 5.02 9.24
N ALA A 112 -16.60 4.06 8.33
CA ALA A 112 -17.66 3.33 7.64
C ALA A 112 -18.54 2.53 8.61
N SER A 113 -17.97 2.04 9.73
CA SER A 113 -18.72 1.27 10.74
C SER A 113 -19.72 2.11 11.53
N THR A 114 -19.51 3.42 11.62
CA THR A 114 -20.37 4.36 12.37
C THR A 114 -21.11 5.36 11.48
N PHE A 115 -20.91 5.30 10.16
CA PHE A 115 -21.35 6.35 9.22
C PHE A 115 -22.87 6.58 9.18
N GLU A 116 -23.68 5.55 9.45
CA GLU A 116 -25.14 5.65 9.47
C GLU A 116 -25.72 5.94 10.87
N GLY A 117 -24.86 6.26 11.85
CA GLY A 117 -25.25 6.59 13.23
C GLY A 117 -25.26 8.10 13.53
N GLU A 118 -25.74 8.45 14.71
CA GLU A 118 -25.65 9.81 15.26
C GLU A 118 -24.40 9.91 16.15
N GLU A 119 -23.55 10.90 15.90
CA GLU A 119 -22.38 11.20 16.73
C GLU A 119 -22.60 12.50 17.52
N VAL A 120 -22.58 12.42 18.85
CA VAL A 120 -22.71 13.58 19.74
C VAL A 120 -21.37 13.91 20.37
N ILE A 121 -20.69 14.94 19.84
CA ILE A 121 -19.44 15.46 20.41
C ILE A 121 -19.76 16.64 21.33
N ARG A 122 -19.38 16.56 22.61
CA ARG A 122 -19.54 17.64 23.60
C ARG A 122 -18.18 18.27 23.89
N PHE A 123 -18.13 19.59 23.79
CA PHE A 123 -16.97 20.38 24.20
C PHE A 123 -17.29 21.07 25.53
N ALA A 124 -16.35 21.01 26.46
CA ALA A 124 -16.41 21.74 27.74
C ALA A 124 -15.66 23.07 27.61
#